data_AF-A0A345YH42-F1
#
_entry.id   AF-A0A345YH42-F1
#
_cell.length_a   1.000
_cell.length_b   1.000
_cell.length_c   1.000
_cell.angle_alpha   90.00
_cell.angle_beta   90.00
_cell.angle_gamma   90.00
#
_symmetry.space_group_name_H-M   'P 1'
#
loop_
_entity.id
_entity.type
_entity.pdbx_description
1 polymer ?
#
loop_
_entity_poly.entity_id
_entity_poly.type
_entity_poly.pdbx_seq_one_letter_code
_entity_poly.pdbx_strand_id
1 'polypeptide(L)'
;MNPVGAVGGGGSIEQIIALRQQIIERSKVLQDVHQPKTEAPTEAASPTPSFGDSLRTALDNVNAVQAESGRMTAAYERGEETDIAKVMLARQEAGVAFEATLQVRNKLLAAYQETMRMGI
;
A
#
# COMPACT_ATOMS: atom_id res chain seq x y z
N MET A 1 -60.04 -16.88 39.87
CA MET A 1 -61.28 -16.23 39.39
C MET A 1 -60.88 -15.04 38.54
N ASN A 2 -61.45 -14.97 37.33
CA ASN A 2 -61.50 -13.84 36.40
C ASN A 2 -60.27 -13.50 35.53
N PRO A 3 -60.48 -12.91 34.34
CA PRO A 3 -60.95 -13.63 33.14
C PRO A 3 -60.12 -13.32 31.89
N VAL A 4 -60.28 -14.17 30.87
CA VAL A 4 -59.89 -13.89 29.47
C VAL A 4 -60.67 -12.68 28.96
N GLY A 5 -59.97 -11.73 28.33
CA GLY A 5 -60.59 -10.53 27.76
C GLY A 5 -59.93 -10.12 26.44
N ALA A 6 -60.70 -10.30 25.36
CA ALA A 6 -60.74 -9.47 24.16
C ALA A 6 -59.47 -9.36 23.29
N VAL A 7 -59.40 -10.28 22.33
CA VAL A 7 -58.87 -10.01 20.98
C VAL A 7 -59.64 -8.82 20.38
N GLY A 8 -58.93 -7.72 20.11
CA GLY A 8 -59.45 -6.53 19.44
C GLY A 8 -58.33 -5.81 18.70
N GLY A 9 -58.51 -5.60 17.39
CA GLY A 9 -57.51 -5.15 16.41
C GLY A 9 -56.99 -3.71 16.54
N GLY A 10 -56.64 -3.27 17.75
CA GLY A 10 -55.92 -2.01 18.02
C GLY A 10 -54.41 -2.19 18.18
N GLY A 11 -53.97 -3.25 18.87
CA GLY A 11 -52.55 -3.43 19.22
C GLY A 11 -51.62 -3.74 18.05
N SER A 12 -52.15 -4.30 16.95
CA SER A 12 -51.37 -4.58 15.74
C SER A 12 -51.08 -3.32 14.90
N ILE A 13 -51.94 -2.30 14.95
CA ILE A 13 -51.71 -1.03 14.23
C ILE A 13 -50.63 -0.21 14.95
N GLU A 14 -50.62 -0.20 16.28
CA GLU A 14 -49.54 0.40 17.07
C GLU A 14 -48.19 -0.29 16.83
N GLN A 15 -48.18 -1.62 16.70
CA GLN A 15 -46.98 -2.39 16.34
C GLN A 15 -46.49 -2.06 14.93
N ILE A 16 -47.39 -1.85 13.96
CA ILE A 16 -47.03 -1.44 12.59
C ILE A 16 -46.44 -0.02 12.57
N ILE A 17 -46.98 0.91 13.35
CA ILE A 17 -46.45 2.28 13.47
C ILE A 17 -45.07 2.26 14.11
N ALA A 18 -44.87 1.48 15.18
CA ALA A 18 -43.57 1.33 15.82
C ALA A 18 -42.53 0.69 14.88
N LEU A 19 -42.93 -0.33 14.11
CA LEU A 19 -42.05 -0.98 13.14
C LEU A 19 -41.67 -0.05 11.98
N ARG A 20 -42.60 0.78 11.51
CA ARG A 20 -42.32 1.80 10.49
C ARG A 20 -41.25 2.79 10.95
N GLN A 21 -41.30 3.23 12.21
CA GLN A 21 -40.31 4.17 12.76
C GLN A 21 -38.91 3.56 12.80
N GLN A 22 -38.79 2.29 13.19
CA GLN A 22 -37.52 1.59 13.24
C GLN A 22 -36.88 1.40 11.85
N ILE A 23 -37.69 1.21 10.81
CA ILE A 23 -37.20 1.09 9.43
C ILE A 23 -36.64 2.44 8.93
N ILE A 24 -37.29 3.56 9.26
CA ILE A 24 -36.86 4.91 8.86
C ILE A 24 -35.54 5.29 9.54
N GLU A 25 -35.37 4.93 10.81
CA GLU A 25 -34.14 5.21 11.55
C GLU A 25 -32.96 4.38 11.01
N ARG A 26 -33.22 3.11 10.67
CA ARG A 26 -32.21 2.23 10.06
C ARG A 26 -31.85 2.64 8.64
N SER A 27 -32.80 3.17 7.85
CA SER A 27 -32.50 3.66 6.50
C SER A 27 -31.65 4.94 6.53
N LYS A 28 -31.86 5.82 7.51
CA LYS A 28 -31.04 7.04 7.69
C LYS A 28 -29.57 6.72 7.97
N VAL A 29 -29.30 5.75 8.85
CA VAL A 29 -27.92 5.31 9.15
C VAL A 29 -27.23 4.73 7.91
N LEU A 30 -27.95 3.99 7.07
CA LEU A 30 -27.40 3.45 5.83
C LEU A 30 -27.17 4.54 4.76
N GLN A 31 -27.94 5.63 4.79
CA GLN A 31 -27.80 6.77 3.89
C GLN A 31 -26.61 7.68 4.27
N ASP A 32 -26.26 7.77 5.55
CA ASP A 32 -25.02 8.44 6.00
C ASP A 32 -23.76 7.66 5.62
N VAL A 33 -23.83 6.33 5.54
CA VAL A 33 -22.70 5.50 5.05
C VAL A 33 -22.52 5.58 3.53
N HIS A 34 -23.57 5.93 2.78
CA HIS A 34 -23.54 6.10 1.33
C HIS A 34 -23.33 7.54 0.84
N GLN A 35 -23.18 8.51 1.76
CA GLN A 35 -22.71 9.83 1.37
C GLN A 35 -21.19 9.78 1.21
N PRO A 36 -20.64 9.94 0.00
CA PRO A 36 -19.22 10.21 -0.14
C PRO A 36 -18.96 11.52 0.60
N LYS A 37 -18.32 11.40 1.76
CA LYS A 37 -17.85 12.53 2.55
C LYS A 37 -17.06 13.43 1.59
N THR A 38 -17.64 14.56 1.23
CA THR A 38 -16.99 15.61 0.44
C THR A 38 -15.65 15.89 1.08
N GLU A 39 -14.65 15.83 0.21
CA GLU A 39 -13.23 15.93 0.46
C GLU A 39 -12.91 17.00 1.51
N ALA A 40 -12.19 16.58 2.55
CA ALA A 40 -11.35 17.49 3.30
C ALA A 40 -10.44 18.23 2.30
N PRO A 41 -10.07 19.50 2.55
CA PRO A 41 -9.22 20.25 1.64
C PRO A 41 -8.00 19.41 1.33
N THR A 42 -7.79 19.17 0.03
CA THR A 42 -6.65 18.47 -0.53
C THR A 42 -5.40 18.92 0.21
N GLU A 43 -4.91 18.08 1.10
CA GLU A 43 -3.57 18.19 1.64
C GLU A 43 -2.68 18.27 0.41
N ALA A 44 -2.04 19.42 0.23
CA ALA A 44 -1.25 19.73 -0.96
C ALA A 44 -0.43 18.49 -1.28
N ALA A 45 -0.71 17.88 -2.43
CA ALA A 45 0.00 16.70 -2.90
C ALA A 45 1.48 17.04 -2.84
N SER A 46 2.16 16.52 -1.83
CA SER A 46 3.62 16.55 -1.79
C SER A 46 4.03 15.98 -3.14
N PRO A 47 4.93 16.65 -3.89
CA PRO A 47 5.27 16.21 -5.22
C PRO A 47 5.71 14.76 -5.13
N THR A 48 4.86 13.84 -5.59
CA THR A 48 5.21 12.42 -5.66
C THR A 48 6.46 12.36 -6.51
N PRO A 49 7.58 11.84 -5.98
CA PRO A 49 8.84 11.80 -6.73
C PRO A 49 8.55 11.18 -8.09
N SER A 50 9.03 11.83 -9.14
CA SER A 50 8.80 11.32 -10.48
C SER A 50 9.42 9.93 -10.57
N PHE A 51 8.87 9.08 -11.43
CA PHE A 51 9.46 7.76 -11.65
C PHE A 51 10.96 7.83 -12.01
N GLY A 52 11.37 8.89 -12.72
CA GLY A 52 12.78 9.16 -13.02
C GLY A 52 13.62 9.46 -11.78
N ASP A 53 13.07 10.18 -10.80
CA ASP A 53 13.75 10.47 -9.52
C ASP A 53 13.88 9.20 -8.68
N SER A 54 12.83 8.37 -8.62
CA SER A 54 12.90 7.07 -7.93
C SER A 54 13.89 6.13 -8.59
N LEU A 55 13.93 6.10 -9.93
CA LEU A 55 14.91 5.30 -10.67
C LEU A 55 16.34 5.78 -10.44
N ARG A 56 16.57 7.10 -10.49
CA ARG A 56 17.88 7.69 -10.22
C ARG A 56 18.35 7.32 -8.81
N THR A 57 17.47 7.45 -7.83
CA THR A 57 17.72 7.05 -6.44
C THR A 57 18.06 5.57 -6.33
N ALA A 58 17.35 4.70 -7.05
CA ALA A 58 17.65 3.27 -7.06
C ALA A 58 19.03 2.95 -7.66
N LEU A 59 19.41 3.63 -8.75
CA LEU A 59 20.73 3.47 -9.37
C LEU A 59 21.86 3.98 -8.46
N ASP A 60 21.65 5.12 -7.80
CA ASP A 60 22.60 5.67 -6.83
C ASP A 60 22.79 4.72 -5.63
N ASN A 61 21.70 4.10 -5.15
CA ASN A 61 21.78 3.08 -4.10
C ASN A 61 22.60 1.85 -4.52
N VAL A 62 22.45 1.38 -5.75
CA VAL A 62 23.24 0.24 -6.25
C VAL A 62 24.72 0.56 -6.30
N ASN A 63 25.07 1.77 -6.77
CA ASN A 63 26.45 2.24 -6.77
C ASN A 63 27.03 2.30 -5.35
N ALA A 64 26.24 2.79 -4.38
CA ALA A 64 26.63 2.82 -2.98
C ALA A 64 26.87 1.41 -2.40
N VAL A 65 25.97 0.46 -2.67
CA VAL A 65 26.12 -0.94 -2.23
C VAL A 65 27.36 -1.60 -2.84
N GLN A 66 27.65 -1.35 -4.11
CA GLN A 66 28.88 -1.86 -4.76
C GLN A 66 30.15 -1.27 -4.13
N ALA A 67 30.17 0.03 -3.87
CA ALA A 67 31.29 0.70 -3.22
C ALA A 67 31.53 0.18 -1.78
N GLU A 68 30.46 -0.03 -1.02
CA GLU A 68 30.53 -0.57 0.33
C GLU A 68 31.04 -2.02 0.34
N SER A 69 30.56 -2.86 -0.59
CA SER A 69 31.03 -4.25 -0.75
C SER A 69 32.53 -4.31 -1.08
N GLY A 70 33.01 -3.43 -1.96
CA GLY A 70 34.43 -3.28 -2.27
C GLY A 70 35.26 -2.86 -1.05
N ARG A 71 34.76 -1.89 -0.27
CA ARG A 71 35.40 -1.46 0.99
C ARG A 71 35.47 -2.59 2.01
N MET A 72 34.39 -3.33 2.22
CA MET A 72 34.36 -4.45 3.16
C MET A 72 35.33 -5.56 2.73
N THR A 73 35.40 -5.85 1.43
CA THR A 73 36.36 -6.83 0.89
C THR A 73 37.80 -6.38 1.15
N ALA A 74 38.13 -5.11 0.87
CA ALA A 74 39.45 -4.56 1.13
C ALA A 74 39.80 -4.45 2.62
N ALA A 75 38.82 -4.24 3.51
CA ALA A 75 39.03 -4.24 4.95
C ALA A 75 39.30 -5.66 5.49
N TYR A 76 38.60 -6.66 4.95
CA TYR A 76 38.85 -8.07 5.27
C TYR A 76 40.24 -8.54 4.80
N GLU A 77 40.64 -8.19 3.58
CA GLU A 77 41.97 -8.52 3.03
C GLU A 77 43.12 -7.90 3.84
N ARG A 78 42.89 -6.73 4.45
CA ARG A 78 43.85 -6.03 5.32
C ARG A 78 43.82 -6.52 6.77
N GLY A 79 42.91 -7.43 7.12
CA GLY A 79 42.76 -7.97 8.47
C GLY A 79 42.09 -7.03 9.47
N GLU A 80 41.48 -5.94 9.02
CA GLU A 80 40.75 -4.99 9.87
C GLU A 80 39.37 -5.51 10.29
N GLU A 81 38.77 -6.42 9.51
CA GLU A 81 37.50 -7.09 9.81
C GLU A 81 37.75 -8.60 9.91
N THR A 82 37.61 -9.16 11.11
CA THR A 82 37.89 -10.59 11.39
C THR A 82 36.65 -11.48 11.21
N ASP A 83 35.47 -10.87 11.03
CA ASP A 83 34.20 -11.57 10.88
C ASP A 83 33.93 -11.90 9.41
N ILE A 84 34.35 -13.10 9.01
CA ILE A 84 34.12 -13.63 7.67
C ILE A 84 32.63 -13.80 7.34
N ALA A 85 31.76 -13.99 8.35
CA ALA A 85 30.33 -14.16 8.14
C ALA A 85 29.69 -12.85 7.68
N LYS A 86 30.12 -11.72 8.24
CA LYS A 86 29.68 -10.39 7.81
C LYS A 86 30.09 -10.08 6.36
N VAL A 87 31.31 -10.45 5.96
CA VAL A 87 31.81 -10.29 4.58
C VAL A 87 31.02 -11.17 3.61
N MET A 88 30.72 -12.41 3.99
CA MET A 88 29.94 -13.32 3.16
C MET A 88 28.48 -12.86 3.01
N LEU A 89 27.88 -12.35 4.08
CA LEU A 89 26.52 -11.78 4.03
C LEU A 89 26.47 -10.54 3.11
N ALA A 90 27.45 -9.64 3.25
CA ALA A 90 27.59 -8.49 2.37
C ALA A 90 27.75 -8.87 0.89
N ARG A 91 28.49 -9.95 0.60
CA ARG A 91 28.61 -10.47 -0.78
C ARG A 91 27.29 -11.03 -1.31
N GLN A 92 26.54 -11.75 -0.48
CA GLN A 92 25.22 -12.27 -0.86
C GLN A 92 24.22 -11.14 -1.11
N GLU A 93 24.19 -10.14 -0.24
CA GLU A 93 23.34 -8.97 -0.39
C GLU A 93 23.67 -8.19 -1.68
N ALA A 94 24.96 -7.95 -1.95
CA ALA A 94 25.40 -7.31 -3.18
C ALA A 94 25.01 -8.10 -4.44
N GLY A 95 25.06 -9.43 -4.39
CA GLY A 95 24.62 -10.30 -5.48
C GLY A 95 23.13 -10.16 -5.77
N VAL A 96 22.28 -10.25 -4.74
CA VAL A 96 20.82 -10.10 -4.87
C VAL A 96 20.45 -8.69 -5.35
N ALA A 97 21.11 -7.65 -4.83
CA ALA A 97 20.89 -6.26 -5.26
C ALA A 97 21.27 -6.05 -6.73
N PHE A 98 22.36 -6.68 -7.19
CA PHE A 98 22.77 -6.62 -8.59
C PHE A 98 21.75 -7.28 -9.53
N GLU A 99 21.26 -8.47 -9.18
CA GLU A 99 20.22 -9.16 -9.97
C GLU A 99 18.93 -8.34 -10.05
N ALA A 100 18.49 -7.75 -8.94
CA ALA A 100 17.34 -6.86 -8.90
C ALA A 100 17.54 -5.65 -9.84
N THR A 101 18.74 -5.08 -9.88
CA THR A 101 19.08 -3.97 -10.77
C THR A 101 18.98 -4.36 -12.23
N LEU A 102 19.44 -5.56 -12.59
CA LEU A 102 19.35 -6.06 -13.96
C LEU A 102 17.89 -6.21 -14.41
N GLN A 103 17.02 -6.71 -13.52
CA GLN A 103 15.58 -6.83 -13.79
C GLN A 103 14.92 -5.47 -13.99
N VAL A 104 15.26 -4.49 -13.17
CA VAL A 104 14.76 -3.11 -13.30
C VAL A 104 15.23 -2.51 -14.63
N ARG A 105 16.51 -2.64 -14.98
CA ARG A 105 17.06 -2.18 -16.27
C ARG A 105 16.30 -2.78 -17.45
N ASN A 106 16.04 -4.08 -17.43
CA ASN A 106 15.33 -4.77 -18.51
C ASN A 106 13.87 -4.30 -18.62
N LYS A 107 13.17 -4.11 -17.50
CA LYS A 107 11.79 -3.58 -17.49
C LYS A 107 11.71 -2.15 -18.02
N LEU A 108 12.71 -1.31 -17.72
CA LEU A 108 12.78 0.07 -18.22
C LEU A 108 12.99 0.12 -19.73
N LEU A 109 13.90 -0.71 -20.25
CA LEU A 109 14.12 -0.84 -21.69
C LEU A 109 12.84 -1.31 -22.39
N ALA A 110 12.12 -2.27 -21.81
CA ALA A 110 10.84 -2.75 -22.34
C ALA A 110 9.76 -1.65 -22.32
N ALA A 111 9.63 -0.89 -21.23
CA ALA A 111 8.67 0.21 -21.11
C ALA A 111 8.96 1.35 -22.12
N TYR A 112 10.23 1.65 -22.37
CA TYR A 112 10.63 2.61 -23.40
C TYR A 112 10.26 2.11 -24.81
N GLN A 113 10.55 0.84 -25.11
CA GLN A 113 10.18 0.21 -26.38
C GLN A 113 8.65 0.18 -26.58
N GLU A 114 7.88 -0.11 -25.53
CA GLU A 114 6.41 -0.12 -25.57
C GLU A 114 5.83 1.26 -25.86
N THR A 115 6.34 2.31 -25.19
CA THR A 115 5.89 3.70 -25.40
C THR A 115 6.15 4.14 -26.83
N MET A 116 7.31 3.78 -27.41
CA MET A 116 7.59 4.03 -28.82
C MET A 116 6.60 3.30 -29.71
N ARG A 117 6.34 2.01 -29.47
CA ARG A 117 5.46 1.19 -30.32
C ARG A 117 3.98 1.62 -30.25
N MET A 118 3.57 2.30 -29.18
CA MET A 118 2.22 2.83 -29.01
C MET A 118 2.05 4.25 -29.57
N GLY A 119 3.15 5.00 -29.73
CA GLY A 119 3.16 6.38 -30.26
C GLY A 119 3.33 6.49 -31.79
N ILE A 120 3.53 5.37 -32.49
CA ILE A 120 3.49 5.26 -33.97
C ILE A 120 2.19 4.61 -34.43
#